data_AF-A0A3B9Q167-F1
#
_entry.id   AF-A0A3B9Q167-F1
#
_cell.length_a   1.000
_cell.length_b   1.000
_cell.length_c   1.000
_cell.angle_alpha   90.00
_cell.angle_beta   90.00
_cell.angle_gamma   90.00
#
_symmetry.space_group_name_H-M   'P 1'
#
loop_
_entity.id
_entity.type
_entity.pdbx_description
1 polymer ?
#
loop_
_entity_poly.entity_id
_entity_poly.type
_entity_poly.pdbx_seq_one_letter_code
_entity_poly.pdbx_strand_id
1 'polypeptide(L)' 'MFESSNLGFPRIGFQRETKNALEKYWKGEISEQTLLEKTASIRQQNWAIQAEH' A
#
# COMPACT_ATOMS: atom_id res chain seq x y z
N MET A 1 -1.74 -15.94 27.54
CA MET A 1 -1.66 -15.69 26.10
C MET A 1 -0.89 -14.39 25.94
N PHE A 2 0.17 -14.38 25.13
CA PHE A 2 0.93 -13.17 24.85
C PHE A 2 0.46 -12.64 23.49
N GLU A 3 0.09 -11.37 23.44
CA GLU A 3 -0.36 -10.70 22.23
C GLU A 3 0.82 -9.99 21.56
N SER A 4 0.96 -10.17 20.26
CA SER A 4 1.93 -9.43 19.43
C SER A 4 1.23 -8.21 18.82
N SER A 5 1.94 -7.09 18.72
CA SER A 5 1.45 -5.89 18.05
C SER A 5 2.55 -5.20 17.28
N ASN A 6 2.18 -4.47 16.23
CA ASN A 6 3.07 -3.59 15.50
C ASN A 6 2.50 -2.16 15.53
N LEU A 7 3.39 -1.15 15.53
CA LEU A 7 3.01 0.27 15.55
C LEU A 7 2.80 0.84 14.14
N GLY A 8 3.07 0.06 13.10
CA GLY A 8 2.95 0.48 11.72
C GLY A 8 3.63 -0.47 10.75
N PHE A 9 3.28 -0.32 9.47
CA PHE A 9 3.78 -1.12 8.37
C PHE A 9 4.17 -0.25 7.17
N PRO A 10 5.25 -0.57 6.43
CA PRO A 10 5.67 0.22 5.27
C PRO A 10 4.58 0.36 4.20
N ARG A 11 4.13 1.59 3.96
CA ARG A 11 3.09 1.90 2.95
C ARG A 11 3.59 1.90 1.50
N ILE A 12 4.90 1.81 1.30
CA ILE A 12 5.50 2.00 -0.03
C ILE A 12 5.23 0.80 -0.97
N GLY A 13 4.91 -0.37 -0.39
CA GLY A 13 4.74 -1.63 -1.10
C GLY A 13 6.08 -2.32 -1.38
N PHE A 14 6.07 -3.64 -1.59
CA PHE A 14 7.27 -4.47 -1.73
C PHE A 14 8.16 -4.04 -2.91
N GLN A 15 7.55 -3.59 -4.01
CA GLN A 15 8.23 -3.09 -5.21
C GLN A 15 8.05 -1.58 -5.40
N ARG A 16 7.81 -0.85 -4.31
CA ARG A 16 7.59 0.61 -4.32
C ARG A 16 6.39 1.04 -5.17
N GLU A 17 5.36 0.21 -5.23
CA GLU A 17 4.16 0.37 -6.06
C GLU A 17 3.47 1.70 -5.76
N THR A 18 3.42 2.13 -4.50
CA THR A 18 2.85 3.42 -4.09
C THR A 18 3.60 4.60 -4.71
N LYS A 19 4.94 4.54 -4.76
CA LYS A 19 5.75 5.59 -5.41
C LYS A 19 5.45 5.62 -6.91
N ASN A 20 5.47 4.47 -7.56
CA ASN A 20 5.25 4.37 -9.00
C ASN A 20 3.86 4.89 -9.39
N ALA A 21 2.82 4.55 -8.64
CA ALA A 21 1.46 5.04 -8.88
C ALA A 21 1.37 6.56 -8.70
N LEU A 22 1.99 7.11 -7.64
CA LEU A 22 2.00 8.55 -7.38
C LEU A 22 2.72 9.34 -8.48
N GLU A 23 3.88 8.84 -8.93
CA GLU A 23 4.62 9.47 -10.03
C GLU A 23 3.84 9.45 -11.35
N LYS A 24 3.13 8.36 -11.65
CA LYS A 24 2.24 8.30 -12.82
C LYS A 24 1.07 9.27 -12.73
N TYR A 25 0.48 9.42 -11.54
CA TYR A 25 -0.58 10.38 -11.31
C TYR A 25 -0.09 11.82 -11.53
N TRP A 26 1.08 12.18 -10.98
CA TRP A 26 1.67 13.51 -11.19
C TRP A 26 2.02 13.81 -12.65
N LYS A 27 2.35 12.79 -13.43
CA LYS A 27 2.55 12.91 -14.89
C LYS A 27 1.23 12.98 -15.68
N GLY A 28 0.08 12.82 -15.04
CA GLY A 28 -1.23 12.75 -15.70
C GLY A 28 -1.48 11.44 -16.45
N GLU A 29 -0.69 10.40 -16.20
CA GLU A 29 -0.80 9.10 -16.89
C GLU A 29 -1.94 8.22 -16.34
N ILE A 30 -2.38 8.48 -15.10
CA ILE A 30 -3.50 7.79 -14.46
C ILE A 30 -4.43 8.79 -13.77
N SER A 31 -5.70 8.41 -13.60
CA SER A 31 -6.66 9.21 -12.84
C SER A 31 -6.42 9.10 -11.32
N GLU A 32 -6.97 10.04 -10.57
CA GLU A 32 -7.01 9.99 -9.10
C GLU A 32 -7.68 8.70 -8.62
N GLN A 33 -8.79 8.30 -9.26
CA GLN A 33 -9.49 7.06 -8.93
C GLN A 33 -8.57 5.84 -9.04
N THR A 34 -7.79 5.73 -10.13
CA THR A 34 -6.82 4.65 -10.31
C THR A 34 -5.71 4.68 -9.27
N LEU A 35 -5.25 5.87 -8.84
CA LEU A 35 -4.28 6.00 -7.75
C LEU A 35 -4.86 5.48 -6.43
N LEU A 36 -6.09 5.87 -6.09
CA LEU A 36 -6.76 5.47 -4.86
C LEU A 36 -6.98 3.95 -4.81
N GLU A 37 -7.44 3.35 -5.90
CA GLU A 37 -7.62 1.90 -6.03
C GLU A 37 -6.31 1.14 -5.84
N LYS A 38 -5.23 1.58 -6.51
CA LYS A 38 -3.91 0.96 -6.37
C LYS A 38 -3.40 1.02 -4.93
N THR A 39 -3.48 2.18 -4.30
CA THR A 39 -3.01 2.33 -2.91
C THR A 39 -3.89 1.58 -1.91
N ALA A 40 -5.19 1.42 -2.18
CA ALA A 40 -6.09 0.61 -1.37
C ALA A 40 -5.72 -0.89 -1.42
N SER A 41 -5.44 -1.41 -2.62
CA SER A 41 -5.00 -2.80 -2.78
C SER A 41 -3.68 -3.07 -2.04
N ILE A 42 -2.72 -2.15 -2.08
CA ILE A 42 -1.46 -2.27 -1.33
C ILE A 42 -1.70 -2.31 0.19
N ARG A 43 -2.61 -1.47 0.72
CA ARG A 43 -2.98 -1.52 2.14
C ARG A 43 -3.60 -2.87 2.52
N GLN A 44 -4.48 -3.40 1.67
CA GLN A 44 -5.10 -4.71 1.88
C GLN A 44 -4.07 -5.83 1.94
N GLN A 45 -3.11 -5.84 1.00
CA GLN A 45 -2.00 -6.82 1.01
C GLN A 45 -1.16 -6.70 2.28
N ASN A 46 -0.82 -5.48 2.69
CA ASN A 46 -0.05 -5.24 3.91
C ASN A 46 -0.78 -5.73 5.17
N TRP A 47 -2.10 -5.58 5.24
CA TRP A 47 -2.89 -6.11 6.37
C TRP A 47 -2.96 -7.63 6.37
N ALA A 48 -3.09 -8.26 5.19
CA ALA A 48 -3.04 -9.72 5.09
C ALA A 48 -1.71 -10.27 5.62
N ILE A 49 -0.58 -9.66 5.22
CA ILE A 49 0.75 -10.03 5.72
C ILE A 49 0.82 -9.93 7.24
N GLN A 50 0.29 -8.86 7.84
CA GLN A 50 0.29 -8.69 9.31
C GLN A 50 -0.66 -9.63 10.05
N ALA A 51 -1.64 -10.21 9.37
CA ALA A 51 -2.56 -11.19 9.96
C ALA A 51 -2.00 -12.62 9.88
N GLU A 52 -1.16 -12.90 8.88
CA GLU A 52 -0.47 -14.17 8.69
C GLU A 52 0.79 -14.31 9.58
N HIS A 53 1.26 -13.23 10.19
CA HIS A 53 2.49 -13.14 10.98
C HIS A 53 2.27 -12.60 12.39
#